data_AF-A0A2V9V9F1-F1
#
_entry.id   AF-A0A2V9V9F1-F1
#
_cell.length_a   1.000
_cell.length_b   1.000
_cell.length_c   1.000
_cell.angle_alpha   90.00
_cell.angle_beta   90.00
_cell.angle_gamma   90.00
#
_symmetry.space_group_name_H-M   'P 1'
#
loop_
_entity.id
_entity.type
_entity.pdbx_description
1 polymer ?
#
loop_
_entity_poly.entity_id
_entity_poly.type
_entity_poly.pdbx_seq_one_letter_code
_entity_poly.pdbx_strand_id
1 'polypeptide(L)'
;MRAMRILRCLPLIVLALCLSSVAKAAGMTDQDREHLLVHFQMTGQMLAEQARGLSPAQLEYRASPDRWTIRECVSHLAVAEPDYWRELKDAVKAPPDMQSKKSSNTDADIMWYGIDRVVHTKTGGGHEKVDTYKDLGEALAKFQALRATMIDYIKTTNDDLRAHSFGTREPIDSWQWMLEISERHIQQIREIKADPNFPKK
;
A
#
# COMPACT_ATOMS: atom_id res chain seq x y z
N MET A 1 45.57 -7.19 75.53
CA MET A 1 44.79 -8.27 74.88
C MET A 1 43.29 -8.00 75.07
N ARG A 2 42.59 -7.70 73.96
CA ARG A 2 41.13 -7.85 73.71
C ARG A 2 40.84 -7.06 72.42
N ALA A 3 40.97 -7.70 71.28
CA ALA A 3 39.92 -8.46 70.56
C ALA A 3 39.30 -7.59 69.46
N MET A 4 39.91 -7.71 68.28
CA MET A 4 39.49 -7.20 66.98
C MET A 4 38.10 -7.78 66.63
N ARG A 5 37.12 -6.91 66.35
CA ARG A 5 35.85 -7.31 65.74
C ARG A 5 35.76 -6.71 64.35
N ILE A 6 36.12 -7.52 63.38
CA ILE A 6 35.82 -7.34 61.96
C ILE A 6 34.31 -7.55 61.81
N LEU A 7 33.56 -6.49 61.51
CA LEU A 7 32.18 -6.66 61.02
C LEU A 7 32.16 -6.33 59.53
N ARG A 8 32.09 -7.43 58.79
CA ARG A 8 31.99 -7.63 57.35
C ARG A 8 31.07 -6.61 56.67
N CYS A 9 31.60 -5.91 55.67
CA CYS A 9 30.82 -5.27 54.63
C CYS A 9 30.02 -6.35 53.88
N LEU A 10 28.69 -6.32 53.98
CA LEU A 10 27.82 -7.06 53.05
C LEU A 10 27.64 -6.19 51.80
N PRO A 11 28.00 -6.63 50.58
CA PRO A 11 27.61 -5.92 49.39
C PRO A 11 26.10 -6.15 49.20
N LEU A 12 25.31 -5.08 49.29
CA LEU A 12 23.91 -5.11 48.90
C LEU A 12 23.87 -5.27 47.37
N ILE A 13 23.80 -6.52 46.90
CA ILE A 13 23.56 -6.84 45.49
C ILE A 13 22.12 -6.41 45.19
N VAL A 14 21.97 -5.19 44.69
CA VAL A 14 20.73 -4.73 44.06
C VAL A 14 20.66 -5.41 42.70
N LEU A 15 20.06 -6.60 42.65
CA LEU A 15 19.67 -7.23 41.39
C LEU A 15 18.46 -6.47 40.86
N ALA A 16 18.72 -5.33 40.20
CA ALA A 16 17.71 -4.67 39.38
C ALA A 16 17.38 -5.62 38.22
N LEU A 17 16.29 -6.38 38.36
CA LEU A 17 15.66 -7.01 37.21
C LEU A 17 15.23 -5.86 36.29
N CYS A 18 16.06 -5.57 35.29
CA CYS A 18 15.61 -4.90 34.09
C CYS A 18 14.54 -5.81 33.47
N LEU A 19 13.27 -5.60 33.81
CA LEU A 19 12.18 -5.97 32.93
C LEU A 19 12.37 -5.11 31.68
N SER A 20 13.18 -5.61 30.76
CA SER A 20 13.10 -5.20 29.37
C SER A 20 11.70 -5.58 28.91
N SER A 21 10.75 -4.66 29.05
CA SER A 21 9.55 -4.69 28.25
C SER A 21 10.04 -4.61 26.81
N VAL A 22 10.26 -5.77 26.20
CA VAL A 22 10.30 -5.88 24.75
C VAL A 22 8.90 -5.40 24.35
N ALA A 23 8.81 -4.12 23.98
CA ALA A 23 7.66 -3.63 23.26
C ALA A 23 7.58 -4.55 22.05
N LYS A 24 6.68 -5.55 22.09
CA LYS A 24 6.21 -6.18 20.87
C LYS A 24 5.86 -5.00 19.99
N ALA A 25 6.51 -4.90 18.83
CA ALA A 25 5.99 -4.04 17.78
C ALA A 25 4.49 -4.34 17.73
N ALA A 26 3.67 -3.34 18.02
CA ALA A 26 2.24 -3.55 18.01
C ALA A 26 1.93 -3.90 16.56
N GLY A 27 1.63 -5.18 16.32
CA GLY A 27 1.26 -5.65 15.00
C GLY A 27 0.03 -4.91 14.50
N MET A 28 -0.36 -5.19 13.26
CA MET A 28 -1.55 -4.62 12.64
C MET A 28 -2.72 -4.56 13.62
N THR A 29 -3.11 -3.34 13.97
CA THR A 29 -4.16 -3.05 14.94
C THR A 29 -5.55 -3.13 14.31
N ASP A 30 -6.60 -3.12 15.13
CA ASP A 30 -7.97 -3.02 14.61
C ASP A 30 -8.21 -1.70 13.85
N GLN A 31 -7.54 -0.62 14.27
CA GLN A 31 -7.59 0.66 13.56
C GLN A 31 -6.90 0.58 12.20
N ASP A 32 -5.76 -0.09 12.11
CA ASP A 32 -5.07 -0.38 10.84
C ASP A 32 -5.97 -1.18 9.89
N ARG A 33 -6.70 -2.17 10.43
CA ARG A 33 -7.65 -2.98 9.67
C ARG A 33 -8.81 -2.16 9.13
N GLU A 34 -9.44 -1.38 10.00
CA GLU A 34 -10.56 -0.51 9.60
C GLU A 34 -10.11 0.50 8.54
N HIS A 35 -8.91 1.08 8.71
CA HIS A 35 -8.36 2.00 7.72
C HIS A 35 -8.19 1.35 6.35
N LEU A 36 -7.56 0.17 6.27
CA LEU A 36 -7.45 -0.56 4.99
C LEU A 36 -8.82 -0.90 4.41
N LEU A 37 -9.77 -1.33 5.25
CA LEU A 37 -11.11 -1.70 4.79
C LEU A 37 -11.81 -0.51 4.15
N VAL A 38 -11.85 0.64 4.83
CA VAL A 38 -12.45 1.88 4.33
C VAL A 38 -11.72 2.34 3.07
N HIS A 39 -10.40 2.33 3.08
CA HIS A 39 -9.58 2.76 1.94
C HIS A 39 -9.86 1.89 0.69
N PHE A 40 -9.92 0.57 0.83
CA PHE A 40 -10.17 -0.35 -0.28
C PHE A 40 -11.60 -0.25 -0.84
N GLN A 41 -12.59 -0.04 0.03
CA GLN A 41 -13.96 0.20 -0.39
C GLN A 41 -14.07 1.52 -1.15
N MET A 42 -13.50 2.59 -0.61
CA MET A 42 -13.51 3.93 -1.20
C MET A 42 -12.83 3.95 -2.57
N THR A 43 -11.60 3.44 -2.68
CA THR A 43 -10.85 3.45 -3.95
C THR A 43 -11.48 2.57 -5.01
N GLY A 44 -12.04 1.41 -4.62
CA GLY A 44 -12.80 0.54 -5.51
C GLY A 44 -14.04 1.23 -6.10
N GLN A 45 -14.80 1.94 -5.26
CA GLN A 45 -15.95 2.73 -5.71
C GLN A 45 -15.52 3.90 -6.60
N MET A 46 -14.49 4.65 -6.19
CA MET A 46 -13.96 5.78 -6.94
C MET A 46 -13.55 5.36 -8.36
N LEU A 47 -12.83 4.25 -8.53
CA LEU A 47 -12.44 3.78 -9.87
C LEU A 47 -13.67 3.45 -10.72
N ALA A 48 -14.64 2.72 -10.16
CA ALA A 48 -15.87 2.36 -10.87
C ALA A 48 -16.70 3.59 -11.29
N GLU A 49 -16.72 4.64 -10.47
CA GLU A 49 -17.33 5.92 -10.81
C GLU A 49 -16.55 6.66 -11.90
N GLN A 50 -15.22 6.70 -11.80
CA GLN A 50 -14.39 7.38 -12.79
C GLN A 50 -14.54 6.76 -14.19
N ALA A 51 -14.70 5.44 -14.28
CA ALA A 51 -14.86 4.68 -15.52
C ALA A 51 -16.29 4.69 -16.10
N ARG A 52 -17.28 5.19 -15.36
CA ARG A 52 -18.70 5.00 -15.69
C ARG A 52 -19.14 5.78 -16.93
N GLY A 53 -19.64 5.05 -17.92
CA GLY A 53 -20.32 5.63 -19.09
C GLY A 53 -19.43 6.55 -19.92
N LEU A 54 -18.13 6.30 -19.96
CA LEU A 54 -17.20 7.03 -20.82
C LEU A 54 -17.39 6.61 -22.29
N SER A 55 -17.34 7.57 -23.21
CA SER A 55 -17.37 7.28 -24.65
C SER A 55 -16.04 6.72 -25.14
N PRO A 56 -15.99 6.05 -26.31
CA PRO A 56 -14.72 5.61 -26.90
C PRO A 56 -13.70 6.75 -27.04
N ALA A 57 -14.14 7.95 -27.43
CA ALA A 57 -13.26 9.11 -27.54
C ALA A 57 -12.69 9.55 -26.18
N GLN A 58 -13.49 9.48 -25.11
CA GLN A 58 -13.04 9.79 -23.75
C GLN A 58 -12.07 8.74 -23.21
N LEU A 59 -12.27 7.47 -23.53
CA LEU A 59 -11.39 6.38 -23.11
C LEU A 59 -10.01 6.46 -23.75
N GLU A 60 -9.96 6.87 -25.01
CA GLU A 60 -8.74 6.96 -25.82
C GLU A 60 -8.09 8.34 -25.82
N TYR A 61 -8.71 9.31 -25.14
CA TYR A 61 -8.16 10.65 -25.07
C TYR A 61 -6.79 10.62 -24.40
N ARG A 62 -5.83 11.29 -25.04
CA ARG A 62 -4.45 11.40 -24.59
C ARG A 62 -4.06 12.88 -24.55
N ALA A 63 -3.77 13.39 -23.36
CA ALA A 63 -3.42 14.81 -23.16
C ALA A 63 -2.08 15.19 -23.83
N SER A 64 -1.11 14.27 -23.84
CA SER A 64 0.17 14.40 -24.56
C SER A 64 0.76 13.03 -24.91
N PRO A 65 1.65 12.91 -25.90
CA PRO A 65 2.16 11.60 -26.38
C PRO A 65 2.76 10.68 -25.31
N ASP A 66 3.24 11.24 -24.20
CA ASP A 66 3.88 10.54 -23.08
C ASP A 66 2.93 10.23 -21.90
N ARG A 67 1.67 10.65 -21.96
CA ARG A 67 0.66 10.46 -20.91
C ARG A 67 -0.25 9.29 -21.23
N TRP A 68 -0.72 8.58 -20.22
CA TRP A 68 -1.67 7.48 -20.44
C TRP A 68 -3.09 7.98 -20.74
N THR A 69 -3.86 7.15 -21.43
CA THR A 69 -5.32 7.28 -21.56
C THR A 69 -6.03 6.73 -20.33
N ILE A 70 -7.34 6.97 -20.21
CA ILE A 70 -8.15 6.37 -19.14
C ILE A 70 -8.18 4.85 -19.28
N ARG A 71 -8.26 4.33 -20.51
CA ARG A 71 -8.19 2.88 -20.74
C ARG A 71 -6.89 2.29 -20.21
N GLU A 72 -5.76 2.88 -20.55
CA GLU A 72 -4.44 2.42 -20.12
C GLU A 72 -4.31 2.42 -18.58
N CYS A 73 -4.87 3.43 -17.89
CA CYS A 73 -4.88 3.48 -16.42
C CYS A 73 -5.66 2.32 -15.80
N VAL A 74 -6.87 2.05 -16.28
CA VAL A 74 -7.70 0.95 -15.75
C VAL A 74 -7.10 -0.42 -16.10
N SER A 75 -6.60 -0.57 -17.32
CA SER A 75 -5.91 -1.79 -17.77
C SER A 75 -4.69 -2.09 -16.92
N HIS A 76 -3.88 -1.06 -16.59
CA HIS A 76 -2.72 -1.23 -15.72
C HIS A 76 -3.11 -1.81 -14.37
N LEU A 77 -4.13 -1.23 -13.71
CA LEU A 77 -4.61 -1.73 -12.42
C LEU A 77 -5.07 -3.18 -12.50
N ALA A 78 -5.83 -3.54 -13.55
CA ALA A 78 -6.32 -4.89 -13.74
C ALA A 78 -5.20 -5.93 -14.00
N VAL A 79 -4.07 -5.51 -14.60
CA VAL A 79 -2.93 -6.39 -14.90
C VAL A 79 -1.92 -6.45 -13.74
N ALA A 80 -1.63 -5.32 -13.10
CA ALA A 80 -0.57 -5.20 -12.11
C ALA A 80 -1.00 -5.69 -10.72
N GLU A 81 -2.24 -5.38 -10.29
CA GLU A 81 -2.71 -5.76 -8.96
C GLU A 81 -2.66 -7.28 -8.66
N PRO A 82 -2.92 -8.20 -9.62
CA PRO A 82 -2.72 -9.63 -9.38
C PRO A 82 -1.28 -10.03 -9.04
N ASP A 83 -0.28 -9.43 -9.69
CA ASP A 83 1.13 -9.72 -9.44
C ASP A 83 1.56 -9.15 -8.07
N TYR A 84 1.20 -7.90 -7.83
CA TYR A 84 1.26 -7.19 -6.55
C TYR A 84 0.64 -8.00 -5.41
N TRP A 85 -0.54 -8.57 -5.61
CA TRP A 85 -1.22 -9.39 -4.62
C TRP A 85 -0.45 -10.66 -4.28
N ARG A 86 0.09 -11.35 -5.30
CA ARG A 86 0.94 -12.53 -5.10
C ARG A 86 2.18 -12.17 -4.29
N GLU A 87 2.87 -11.10 -4.66
CA GLU A 87 4.08 -10.63 -3.97
C GLU A 87 3.80 -10.29 -2.51
N LEU A 88 2.66 -9.63 -2.22
CA LEU A 88 2.27 -9.34 -0.84
C LEU A 88 2.01 -10.62 -0.06
N LYS A 89 1.29 -11.58 -0.65
CA LYS A 89 1.05 -12.88 0.00
C LYS A 89 2.32 -13.65 0.27
N ASP A 90 3.36 -13.49 -0.55
CA ASP A 90 4.66 -14.10 -0.33
C ASP A 90 5.44 -13.36 0.78
N ALA A 91 5.43 -12.02 0.77
CA ALA A 91 6.06 -11.20 1.82
C ALA A 91 5.50 -11.51 3.22
N VAL A 92 4.19 -11.62 3.33
CA VAL A 92 3.49 -11.89 4.60
C VAL A 92 3.70 -13.32 5.11
N LYS A 93 4.05 -14.28 4.24
CA LYS A 93 4.42 -15.65 4.65
C LYS A 93 5.88 -15.79 5.07
N ALA A 94 6.75 -14.89 4.63
CA ALA A 94 8.15 -14.88 5.00
C ALA A 94 8.32 -14.52 6.49
N PRO A 95 9.46 -14.82 7.13
CA PRO A 95 9.73 -14.30 8.47
C PRO A 95 9.61 -12.77 8.53
N PRO A 96 9.05 -12.19 9.61
CA PRO A 96 8.90 -10.76 9.73
C PRO A 96 10.27 -10.08 9.69
N ASP A 97 10.42 -9.08 8.83
CA ASP A 97 11.70 -8.43 8.55
C ASP A 97 11.64 -6.91 8.61
N MET A 98 10.43 -6.33 8.72
CA MET A 98 10.24 -4.88 8.67
C MET A 98 10.97 -4.15 9.80
N GLN A 99 11.05 -4.75 11.00
CA GLN A 99 11.76 -4.15 12.15
C GLN A 99 13.25 -3.90 11.86
N SER A 100 13.85 -4.69 10.96
CA SER A 100 15.25 -4.57 10.56
C SER A 100 15.46 -3.64 9.35
N LYS A 101 14.38 -3.23 8.69
CA LYS A 101 14.38 -2.38 7.51
C LYS A 101 14.06 -0.94 7.92
N LYS A 102 14.81 0.00 7.35
CA LYS A 102 14.60 1.43 7.58
C LYS A 102 13.69 1.98 6.47
N SER A 103 12.43 2.22 6.79
CA SER A 103 11.59 3.14 6.01
C SER A 103 11.65 4.53 6.66
N SER A 104 11.82 5.58 5.87
CA SER A 104 11.59 6.96 6.31
C SER A 104 10.15 7.43 6.09
N ASN A 105 9.35 6.64 5.36
CA ASN A 105 8.00 7.02 4.96
C ASN A 105 7.01 6.72 6.09
N THR A 106 6.32 7.74 6.55
CA THR A 106 5.19 7.62 7.45
C THR A 106 3.94 7.18 6.70
N ASP A 107 2.92 6.71 7.41
CA ASP A 107 1.62 6.38 6.80
C ASP A 107 1.02 7.58 6.05
N ALA A 108 1.24 8.80 6.57
CA ALA A 108 0.81 10.03 5.92
C ALA A 108 1.56 10.31 4.63
N ASP A 109 2.87 10.03 4.58
CA ASP A 109 3.68 10.18 3.35
C ASP A 109 3.18 9.23 2.26
N ILE A 110 2.82 7.99 2.63
CA ILE A 110 2.29 6.99 1.70
C ILE A 110 0.92 7.39 1.17
N MET A 111 0.02 7.87 2.03
CA MET A 111 -1.26 8.42 1.58
C MET A 111 -1.06 9.62 0.64
N TRP A 112 -0.07 10.47 0.91
CA TRP A 112 0.24 11.61 0.05
C TRP A 112 0.86 11.20 -1.29
N TYR A 113 1.68 10.15 -1.35
CA TYR A 113 2.29 9.68 -2.60
C TYR A 113 1.26 9.34 -3.69
N GLY A 114 0.10 8.80 -3.30
CA GLY A 114 -0.99 8.53 -4.24
C GLY A 114 -1.72 9.79 -4.73
N ILE A 115 -1.70 10.88 -3.95
CA ILE A 115 -2.50 12.09 -4.17
C ILE A 115 -1.66 13.23 -4.79
N ASP A 116 -0.40 13.38 -4.38
CA ASP A 116 0.49 14.41 -4.92
C ASP A 116 0.94 14.03 -6.33
N ARG A 117 0.57 14.89 -7.26
CA ARG A 117 0.78 14.73 -8.68
C ARG A 117 1.59 15.87 -9.28
N VAL A 118 2.21 16.70 -8.44
CA VAL A 118 3.14 17.75 -8.85
C VAL A 118 4.36 17.12 -9.54
N VAL A 119 4.83 15.97 -9.07
CA VAL A 119 5.91 15.20 -9.70
C VAL A 119 5.35 13.94 -10.36
N HIS A 120 5.45 13.90 -11.70
CA HIS A 120 5.00 12.75 -12.48
C HIS A 120 6.09 11.68 -12.49
N THR A 121 6.07 10.76 -11.53
CA THR A 121 6.96 9.59 -11.56
C THR A 121 6.45 8.60 -12.61
N LYS A 122 7.32 8.01 -13.42
CA LYS A 122 6.93 6.90 -14.30
C LYS A 122 6.97 5.61 -13.50
N THR A 123 5.93 4.79 -13.59
CA THR A 123 5.98 3.40 -13.11
C THR A 123 7.07 2.66 -13.88
N GLY A 124 8.10 2.16 -13.19
CA GLY A 124 9.09 1.26 -13.81
C GLY A 124 8.37 0.04 -14.37
N GLY A 125 8.61 -0.30 -15.64
CA GLY A 125 7.95 -1.41 -16.35
C GLY A 125 6.47 -1.18 -16.73
N GLY A 126 5.85 -0.06 -16.33
CA GLY A 126 4.39 0.13 -16.38
C GLY A 126 3.76 0.26 -17.78
N HIS A 127 4.54 0.35 -18.86
CA HIS A 127 4.00 0.40 -20.21
C HIS A 127 3.82 -0.99 -20.84
N GLU A 128 4.40 -2.07 -20.29
CA GLU A 128 4.53 -3.32 -21.04
C GLU A 128 3.20 -4.08 -21.26
N LYS A 129 2.12 -3.69 -20.57
CA LYS A 129 0.84 -4.42 -20.64
C LYS A 129 -0.42 -3.56 -20.57
N VAL A 130 -0.32 -2.23 -20.70
CA VAL A 130 -1.52 -1.34 -20.65
C VAL A 130 -2.52 -1.60 -21.78
N ASP A 131 -2.06 -2.18 -22.90
CA ASP A 131 -2.88 -2.53 -24.05
C ASP A 131 -3.59 -3.90 -23.91
N THR A 132 -3.44 -4.59 -22.76
CA THR A 132 -4.00 -5.93 -22.52
C THR A 132 -5.51 -5.96 -22.67
N TYR A 133 -6.20 -4.97 -22.09
CA TYR A 133 -7.66 -4.91 -22.13
C TYR A 133 -8.12 -3.84 -23.13
N LYS A 134 -8.75 -4.31 -24.22
CA LYS A 134 -9.45 -3.43 -25.17
C LYS A 134 -10.83 -3.04 -24.67
N ASP A 135 -11.48 -3.94 -23.93
CA ASP A 135 -12.75 -3.69 -23.25
C ASP A 135 -12.49 -3.23 -21.82
N LEU A 136 -12.89 -1.99 -21.52
CA LEU A 136 -12.76 -1.42 -20.18
C LEU A 136 -13.64 -2.15 -19.15
N GLY A 137 -14.79 -2.66 -19.56
CA GLY A 137 -15.70 -3.41 -18.70
C GLY A 137 -15.05 -4.70 -18.20
N GLU A 138 -14.30 -5.38 -19.06
CA GLU A 138 -13.52 -6.56 -18.67
C GLU A 138 -12.42 -6.20 -17.65
N ALA A 139 -11.63 -5.16 -17.94
CA ALA A 139 -10.58 -4.69 -17.02
C ALA A 139 -11.16 -4.31 -15.65
N LEU A 140 -12.25 -3.54 -15.63
CA LEU A 140 -12.91 -3.11 -14.40
C LEU A 140 -13.46 -4.31 -13.61
N ALA A 141 -14.06 -5.29 -14.29
CA ALA A 141 -14.57 -6.50 -13.64
C ALA A 141 -13.44 -7.33 -13.01
N LYS A 142 -12.28 -7.45 -13.68
CA LYS A 142 -11.10 -8.15 -13.13
C LYS A 142 -10.55 -7.43 -11.89
N PHE A 143 -10.41 -6.11 -11.97
CA PHE A 143 -10.02 -5.29 -10.83
C PHE A 143 -11.00 -5.47 -9.65
N GLN A 144 -12.31 -5.35 -9.90
CA GLN A 144 -13.33 -5.47 -8.85
C GLN A 144 -13.36 -6.85 -8.20
N ALA A 145 -13.16 -7.92 -8.98
CA ALA A 145 -13.07 -9.27 -8.45
C ALA A 145 -11.89 -9.43 -7.49
N LEU A 146 -10.70 -8.96 -7.88
CA LEU A 146 -9.52 -8.99 -7.01
C LEU A 146 -9.71 -8.10 -5.77
N ARG A 147 -10.33 -6.93 -5.94
CA ARG A 147 -10.63 -6.01 -4.84
C ARG A 147 -11.54 -6.67 -3.80
N ALA A 148 -12.54 -7.45 -4.23
CA ALA A 148 -13.39 -8.22 -3.32
C ALA A 148 -12.58 -9.27 -2.54
N THR A 149 -11.65 -9.98 -3.20
CA THR A 149 -10.72 -10.91 -2.53
C THR A 149 -9.84 -10.21 -1.49
N MET A 150 -9.26 -9.06 -1.83
CA MET A 150 -8.43 -8.29 -0.90
C MET A 150 -9.25 -7.78 0.30
N ILE A 151 -10.47 -7.30 0.07
CA ILE A 151 -11.38 -6.87 1.15
C ILE A 151 -11.72 -8.03 2.08
N ASP A 152 -12.00 -9.22 1.55
CA ASP A 152 -12.25 -10.41 2.36
C ASP A 152 -11.03 -10.80 3.20
N TYR A 153 -9.84 -10.74 2.60
CA TYR A 153 -8.59 -10.93 3.33
C TYR A 153 -8.38 -9.91 4.45
N ILE A 154 -8.58 -8.61 4.18
CA ILE A 154 -8.47 -7.54 5.19
C ILE A 154 -9.43 -7.81 6.35
N LYS A 155 -10.64 -8.32 6.10
CA LYS A 155 -11.61 -8.62 7.16
C LYS A 155 -11.23 -9.81 8.03
N THR A 156 -10.57 -10.81 7.45
CA THR A 156 -10.45 -12.15 8.06
C THR A 156 -9.04 -12.52 8.49
N THR A 157 -8.02 -11.83 7.96
CA THR A 157 -6.63 -12.20 8.18
C THR A 157 -6.18 -12.00 9.64
N ASN A 158 -5.36 -12.92 10.14
CA ASN A 158 -4.60 -12.75 11.38
C ASN A 158 -3.13 -12.37 11.10
N ASP A 159 -2.79 -12.17 9.83
CA ASP A 159 -1.44 -11.80 9.43
C ASP A 159 -1.10 -10.38 9.91
N ASP A 160 0.12 -10.19 10.38
CA ASP A 160 0.60 -8.88 10.83
C ASP A 160 1.25 -8.11 9.67
N LEU A 161 0.44 -7.42 8.86
CA LEU A 161 0.92 -6.68 7.69
C LEU A 161 1.99 -5.62 8.01
N ARG A 162 2.07 -5.13 9.25
CA ARG A 162 3.07 -4.15 9.69
C ARG A 162 4.44 -4.77 9.91
N ALA A 163 4.51 -6.08 10.13
CA ALA A 163 5.77 -6.79 10.42
C ALA A 163 6.53 -7.25 9.17
N HIS A 164 5.88 -7.24 7.99
CA HIS A 164 6.47 -7.72 6.74
C HIS A 164 6.68 -6.57 5.78
N SER A 165 7.91 -6.42 5.31
CA SER A 165 8.24 -5.38 4.34
C SER A 165 7.83 -5.76 2.91
N PHE A 166 7.63 -4.74 2.08
CA PHE A 166 7.36 -4.85 0.66
C PHE A 166 8.33 -3.95 -0.13
N GLY A 167 8.81 -4.43 -1.28
CA GLY A 167 9.77 -3.71 -2.12
C GLY A 167 11.24 -3.88 -1.71
N THR A 168 12.17 -3.53 -2.61
CA THR A 168 13.62 -3.80 -2.46
C THR A 168 14.49 -2.56 -2.25
N ARG A 169 14.16 -1.43 -2.89
CA ARG A 169 14.99 -0.21 -2.88
C ARG A 169 14.69 0.70 -1.68
N GLU A 170 13.41 0.97 -1.47
CA GLU A 170 12.88 1.80 -0.37
C GLU A 170 11.71 1.02 0.25
N PRO A 171 12.00 -0.01 1.06
CA PRO A 171 10.97 -0.90 1.55
C PRO A 171 10.05 -0.17 2.53
N ILE A 172 8.76 -0.36 2.34
CA ILE A 172 7.70 0.04 3.28
C ILE A 172 7.06 -1.21 3.86
N ASP A 173 6.22 -1.08 4.89
CA ASP A 173 5.50 -2.25 5.40
C ASP A 173 4.37 -2.66 4.44
N SER A 174 3.90 -3.92 4.53
CA SER A 174 2.89 -4.45 3.61
C SER A 174 1.53 -3.76 3.78
N TRP A 175 1.24 -3.22 4.97
CA TRP A 175 0.03 -2.43 5.21
C TRP A 175 0.11 -1.09 4.46
N GLN A 176 1.24 -0.39 4.55
CA GLN A 176 1.51 0.86 3.85
C GLN A 176 1.40 0.65 2.35
N TRP A 177 2.04 -0.41 1.83
CA TRP A 177 2.00 -0.69 0.41
C TRP A 177 0.57 -0.95 -0.10
N MET A 178 -0.29 -1.60 0.69
CA MET A 178 -1.70 -1.79 0.31
C MET A 178 -2.44 -0.46 0.10
N LEU A 179 -2.06 0.63 0.77
CA LEU A 179 -2.69 1.94 0.60
C LEU A 179 -2.35 2.62 -0.75
N GLU A 180 -1.24 2.28 -1.39
CA GLU A 180 -0.81 2.99 -2.61
C GLU A 180 -1.25 2.33 -3.93
N ILE A 181 -1.70 1.07 -3.91
CA ILE A 181 -1.83 0.22 -5.12
C ILE A 181 -2.72 0.82 -6.22
N SER A 182 -3.76 1.57 -5.87
CA SER A 182 -4.74 2.09 -6.83
C SER A 182 -4.89 3.61 -6.86
N GLU A 183 -4.57 4.30 -5.76
CA GLU A 183 -4.91 5.71 -5.56
C GLU A 183 -4.33 6.60 -6.67
N ARG A 184 -3.04 6.42 -6.97
CA ARG A 184 -2.32 7.17 -7.99
C ARG A 184 -3.00 7.13 -9.36
N HIS A 185 -3.46 5.96 -9.80
CA HIS A 185 -4.09 5.79 -11.11
C HIS A 185 -5.50 6.36 -11.16
N ILE A 186 -6.23 6.32 -10.03
CA ILE A 186 -7.51 7.00 -9.89
C ILE A 186 -7.33 8.52 -10.03
N GLN A 187 -6.31 9.09 -9.40
CA GLN A 187 -6.00 10.51 -9.53
C GLN A 187 -5.55 10.87 -10.95
N GLN A 188 -4.76 10.02 -11.60
CA GLN A 188 -4.40 10.21 -13.01
C GLN A 188 -5.63 10.23 -13.93
N ILE A 189 -6.64 9.40 -13.69
CA ILE A 189 -7.90 9.46 -14.46
C ILE A 189 -8.64 10.78 -14.22
N ARG A 190 -8.64 11.28 -12.99
CA ARG A 190 -9.26 12.58 -12.66
C ARG A 190 -8.55 13.74 -13.36
N GLU A 191 -7.22 13.73 -13.41
CA GLU A 191 -6.42 14.70 -14.17
C GLU A 191 -6.78 14.71 -15.66
N ILE A 192 -6.84 13.52 -16.27
CA ILE A 192 -7.18 13.39 -17.69
C ILE A 192 -8.57 13.98 -17.97
N LYS A 193 -9.54 13.73 -17.09
CA LYS A 193 -10.91 14.26 -17.20
C LYS A 193 -11.00 15.77 -16.95
N ALA A 194 -10.03 16.33 -16.24
CA ALA A 194 -9.93 17.76 -15.97
C ALA A 194 -9.19 18.54 -17.07
N ASP A 195 -8.58 17.85 -18.05
CA ASP A 195 -7.93 18.52 -19.17
C ASP A 195 -8.94 19.36 -19.97
N PRO A 196 -8.63 20.63 -20.31
CA PRO A 196 -9.52 21.50 -21.08
C PRO A 196 -9.96 20.93 -22.44
N ASN A 197 -9.15 20.06 -23.03
CA ASN A 197 -9.40 19.42 -24.32
C ASN A 197 -10.03 18.02 -24.18
N PHE A 198 -10.33 17.56 -22.96
CA PHE A 198 -11.01 16.29 -22.76
C PHE A 198 -12.37 16.28 -23.47
N PRO A 199 -12.72 15.22 -24.24
CA PRO A 199 -13.96 15.19 -25.00
C PRO A 199 -15.18 15.33 -24.10
N LYS A 200 -16.04 16.30 -24.44
CA LYS A 200 -17.36 16.45 -23.80
C LYS A 200 -18.32 15.39 -24.34
N LYS A 201 -19.27 14.97 -23.50
CA LYS A 201 -20.37 14.12 -23.93
C LYS A 201 -21.34 14.90 -24.81
#